data_AF-A0A6J4CVJ4-F1
#
_entry.id   AF-A0A6J4CVJ4-F1
#
_cell.length_a   1.000
_cell.length_b   1.000
_cell.length_c   1.000
_cell.angle_alpha   90.00
_cell.angle_beta   90.00
_cell.angle_gamma   90.00
#
_symmetry.space_group_name_H-M   'P 1'
#
loop_
_entity.id
_entity.type
_entity.pdbx_description
1 polymer ?
#
loop_
_entity_poly.entity_id
_entity_poly.type
_entity_poly.pdbx_seq_one_letter_code
_entity_poly.pdbx_strand_id
1 'polypeptide(L)'
;MIKLEDYTKYLGWVVKVTLVNDQICDEGTTIEGFFLGYDFAVCSGEEEDNVSIDMGGGWVYGLNVSDIKEITPLYKNSKAKKQN
;
A
#
# COMPACT_ATOMS: atom_id res chain seq x y z
N MET A 1 -13.24 3.77 -9.69
CA MET A 1 -12.12 4.54 -9.11
C MET A 1 -12.25 4.42 -7.59
N ILE A 2 -11.37 3.64 -6.97
CA ILE A 2 -11.30 3.49 -5.51
C ILE A 2 -10.62 4.77 -4.98
N LYS A 3 -11.15 5.39 -3.92
CA LYS A 3 -10.55 6.61 -3.36
C LYS A 3 -9.43 6.23 -2.40
N LEU A 4 -8.41 7.08 -2.27
CA LEU A 4 -7.28 6.83 -1.36
C LEU A 4 -7.73 6.56 0.09
N GLU A 5 -8.75 7.28 0.54
CA GLU A 5 -9.37 7.12 1.86
C GLU A 5 -9.97 5.71 2.09
N ASP A 6 -10.37 5.01 1.03
CA ASP A 6 -10.92 3.65 1.13
C ASP A 6 -9.86 2.63 1.58
N TYR A 7 -8.57 2.97 1.48
CA TYR A 7 -7.46 2.14 1.94
C TYR A 7 -7.16 2.26 3.44
N THR A 8 -7.69 3.27 4.12
CA THR A 8 -7.52 3.45 5.58
C THR A 8 -7.96 2.24 6.40
N LYS A 9 -8.94 1.48 5.89
CA LYS A 9 -9.43 0.24 6.53
C LYS A 9 -8.35 -0.83 6.68
N TYR A 10 -7.27 -0.74 5.90
CA TYR A 10 -6.14 -1.67 5.93
C TYR A 10 -5.03 -1.23 6.89
N LEU A 11 -5.16 -0.09 7.58
CA LEU A 11 -4.17 0.34 8.56
C LEU A 11 -3.93 -0.74 9.62
N GLY A 12 -2.67 -1.15 9.78
CA GLY A 12 -2.30 -2.20 10.72
C GLY A 12 -2.54 -3.63 10.23
N TRP A 13 -2.84 -3.82 8.94
CA TRP A 13 -2.95 -5.13 8.31
C TRP A 13 -1.69 -5.50 7.54
N VAL A 14 -1.38 -6.79 7.52
CA VAL A 14 -0.57 -7.36 6.44
C VAL A 14 -1.52 -7.60 5.27
N VAL A 15 -1.15 -7.06 4.11
CA VAL A 15 -1.95 -7.07 2.89
C VAL A 15 -1.16 -7.68 1.74
N LYS A 16 -1.90 -8.21 0.78
CA LYS A 16 -1.41 -8.57 -0.54
C LYS A 16 -1.94 -7.55 -1.54
N VAL A 17 -1.04 -6.82 -2.19
CA VAL A 17 -1.36 -5.85 -3.24
C VAL A 17 -1.13 -6.51 -4.59
N THR A 18 -2.15 -6.50 -5.43
CA THR A 18 -2.06 -6.94 -6.84
C THR A 18 -1.91 -5.71 -7.71
N LEU A 19 -0.88 -5.69 -8.55
CA LEU A 19 -0.59 -4.56 -9.43
C LEU A 19 -1.37 -4.65 -10.75
N VAL A 20 -1.68 -3.49 -11.33
CA VAL A 20 -2.12 -3.39 -12.72
C VAL A 20 -0.96 -3.74 -13.65
N ASN A 21 -1.25 -4.13 -14.88
CA ASN A 21 -0.22 -4.31 -15.90
C ASN A 21 0.33 -2.94 -16.30
N ASP A 22 1.58 -2.64 -15.94
CA ASP A 22 2.21 -1.33 -16.14
C ASP A 22 3.37 -1.36 -17.16
N GLN A 23 3.50 -2.42 -17.96
CA GLN A 23 4.62 -2.69 -18.88
C GLN A 23 5.97 -3.03 -18.21
N ILE A 24 6.15 -2.73 -16.92
CA ILE A 24 7.37 -3.00 -16.14
C ILE A 24 7.24 -4.33 -15.39
N CYS A 25 6.03 -4.67 -14.94
CA CYS A 25 5.70 -5.90 -14.26
C CYS A 25 4.62 -6.69 -15.00
N ASP A 26 4.68 -8.03 -14.92
CA ASP A 26 3.62 -8.89 -15.47
C ASP A 26 2.29 -8.60 -14.78
N GLU A 27 1.19 -8.66 -15.54
CA GLU A 27 -0.16 -8.47 -14.98
C GLU A 27 -0.41 -9.44 -13.83
N GLY A 28 -0.88 -8.91 -12.70
CA GLY A 28 -1.17 -9.73 -11.53
C GLY A 28 0.05 -10.05 -10.67
N THR A 29 1.18 -9.37 -10.89
CA THR A 29 2.29 -9.32 -9.93
C THR A 29 1.76 -8.89 -8.57
N THR A 30 2.18 -9.62 -7.53
CA THR A 30 1.69 -9.36 -6.16
C THR A 30 2.80 -9.07 -5.19
N ILE A 31 2.56 -8.08 -4.34
CA ILE A 31 3.46 -7.63 -3.28
C ILE A 31 2.76 -7.88 -1.95
N GLU A 32 3.47 -8.47 -0.98
CA GLU A 32 2.94 -8.70 0.37
C GLU A 32 3.72 -7.89 1.40
N GLY A 33 3.01 -7.12 2.23
CA GLY A 33 3.66 -6.31 3.25
C GLY A 33 2.68 -5.70 4.25
N PHE A 34 3.22 -4.99 5.23
CA PHE A 34 2.45 -4.34 6.27
C PHE A 34 2.01 -2.95 5.83
N PHE A 35 0.70 -2.71 5.81
CA PHE A 35 0.12 -1.44 5.40
C PHE A 35 0.29 -0.38 6.49
N LEU A 36 1.14 0.62 6.21
CA LEU A 36 1.47 1.70 7.14
C LEU A 36 0.53 2.90 7.02
N GLY A 37 -0.01 3.14 5.83
CA GLY A 37 -0.82 4.32 5.58
C GLY A 37 -0.89 4.70 4.11
N TYR A 38 -1.36 5.92 3.88
CA TYR A 38 -1.52 6.52 2.57
C TYR A 38 -1.02 7.95 2.61
N ASP A 39 -0.60 8.47 1.46
CA ASP A 39 -0.09 9.81 1.30
C ASP A 39 -0.73 10.48 0.09
N PHE A 40 -1.22 11.70 0.30
CA PHE A 40 -1.78 12.50 -0.78
C PHE A 40 -0.67 13.26 -1.48
N ALA A 41 -0.59 13.17 -2.82
CA ALA A 41 0.39 13.89 -3.63
C ALA A 41 0.46 15.38 -3.29
N VAL A 42 -0.69 16.00 -3.08
CA VAL A 42 -0.81 17.44 -2.73
C VAL A 42 -0.13 17.80 -1.41
N CYS A 43 0.03 16.83 -0.50
CA CYS A 43 0.63 17.00 0.81
C CYS A 43 2.13 16.65 0.82
N SER A 44 2.58 15.76 -0.07
CA SER A 44 3.94 15.23 -0.09
C SER A 44 4.84 15.84 -1.17
N GLY A 45 4.25 16.48 -2.17
CA GLY A 45 4.98 16.99 -3.34
C GLY A 45 5.27 15.91 -4.39
N GLU A 46 4.72 14.71 -4.21
CA GLU A 46 4.73 13.64 -5.21
C GLU A 46 3.78 13.95 -6.37
N GLU A 47 4.00 13.31 -7.52
CA GLU A 47 3.12 13.48 -8.69
C GLU A 47 1.78 12.74 -8.53
N GLU A 48 1.78 11.66 -7.73
CA GLU A 48 0.62 10.77 -7.55
C GLU A 48 0.40 10.37 -6.09
N ASP A 49 -0.89 10.18 -5.74
CA ASP A 49 -1.30 9.61 -4.47
C ASP A 49 -0.73 8.20 -4.32
N ASN A 50 -0.19 7.87 -3.15
CA ASN A 50 0.45 6.58 -2.91
C ASN A 50 0.06 5.95 -1.57
N VAL A 51 0.34 4.66 -1.45
CA VAL A 51 0.24 3.91 -0.19
C VAL A 51 1.61 3.44 0.26
N SER A 52 1.81 3.39 1.57
CA SER A 52 3.07 2.93 2.18
C SER A 52 2.94 1.49 2.65
N ILE A 53 3.77 0.61 2.07
CA ILE A 53 3.86 -0.81 2.40
C ILE A 53 5.25 -1.11 2.97
N ASP A 54 5.31 -1.58 4.22
CA ASP A 54 6.54 -2.11 4.83
C ASP A 54 6.72 -3.57 4.42
N MET A 55 7.76 -3.83 3.62
CA MET A 55 8.10 -5.15 3.09
C MET A 55 8.98 -5.97 4.04
N GLY A 56 9.30 -5.43 5.23
CA GLY A 56 10.27 -5.96 6.15
C GLY A 56 11.71 -5.55 5.80
N GLY A 57 12.63 -5.76 6.75
CA GLY A 57 14.05 -5.45 6.55
C GLY A 57 14.41 -3.96 6.58
N GLY A 58 13.49 -3.09 7.02
CA GLY A 58 13.72 -1.64 7.15
C GLY A 58 13.40 -0.83 5.89
N TRP A 59 12.75 -1.44 4.89
CA TRP A 59 12.40 -0.80 3.63
C TRP A 59 10.89 -0.59 3.54
N VAL A 60 10.48 0.67 3.36
CA VAL A 60 9.10 1.05 3.09
C VAL A 60 9.00 1.42 1.61
N TYR A 61 8.03 0.82 0.93
CA TYR A 61 7.75 1.06 -0.46
C TYR A 61 6.52 1.96 -0.60
N GLY A 62 6.69 3.09 -1.31
CA GLY A 62 5.57 3.92 -1.76
C GLY A 62 5.04 3.37 -3.07
N LEU A 63 3.75 3.01 -3.11
CA LEU A 63 3.11 2.45 -4.29
C LEU A 63 2.00 3.39 -4.77
N ASN A 64 2.09 3.86 -6.01
CA ASN A 64 1.09 4.74 -6.59
C ASN A 64 -0.26 4.04 -6.67
N VAL A 65 -1.32 4.77 -6.37
CA VAL A 65 -2.69 4.22 -6.35
C VAL A 65 -3.15 3.80 -7.74
N SER A 66 -2.65 4.48 -8.77
CA SER A 66 -2.86 4.16 -10.19
C SER A 66 -2.37 2.75 -10.55
N ASP A 67 -1.32 2.28 -9.88
CA ASP A 67 -0.70 0.98 -10.13
C ASP A 67 -1.39 -0.17 -9.39
N ILE A 68 -2.37 0.13 -8.52
CA ILE A 68 -3.03 -0.87 -7.67
C ILE A 68 -4.31 -1.38 -8.33
N LYS A 69 -4.32 -2.68 -8.66
CA LYS A 69 -5.50 -3.39 -9.14
C LYS A 69 -6.42 -3.77 -7.98
N GLU A 70 -5.84 -4.34 -6.92
CA GLU A 70 -6.57 -4.83 -5.75
C GLU A 70 -5.68 -4.89 -4.50
N ILE A 71 -6.27 -4.65 -3.32
CA ILE A 71 -5.64 -4.94 -2.02
C ILE A 71 -6.48 -5.97 -1.27
N THR A 72 -5.87 -7.11 -0.99
CA THR A 72 -6.46 -8.24 -0.26
C THR A 72 -5.87 -8.27 1.17
N PRO A 73 -6.69 -8.07 2.22
CA PRO A 73 -6.22 -8.20 3.59
C PRO A 73 -5.91 -9.66 3.92
N LEU A 74 -4.73 -9.94 4.46
CA LEU A 74 -4.34 -11.29 4.87
C LEU A 74 -4.63 -11.53 6.36
N TYR A 75 -4.01 -10.72 7.23
CA TYR A 75 -4.27 -10.76 8.67
C TYR A 75 -3.91 -9.44 9.33
N LYS A 76 -4.59 -9.13 10.44
CA LYS A 76 -4.32 -7.93 11.22
C LYS A 76 -3.10 -8.16 12.11
N ASN A 77 -2.13 -7.26 12.07
CA ASN A 77 -0.97 -7.37 12.94
C ASN A 77 -1.36 -6.99 14.37
N SER A 78 -1.53 -7.99 15.23
CA SER A 78 -1.86 -7.81 16.65
C SER A 78 -0.74 -7.13 17.45
N LYS A 79 0.45 -6.97 16.86
CA LYS A 79 1.61 -6.29 17.47
C LYS A 79 1.85 -4.87 16.93
N ALA A 80 0.88 -4.26 16.24
CA ALA A 80 0.97 -2.85 15.85
C ALA A 80 1.11 -1.97 17.11
N LYS A 81 2.36 -1.81 17.58
CA LYS A 81 2.71 -0.91 18.67
C LYS A 81 2.35 0.48 18.19
N LYS A 82 1.56 1.19 19.00
CA LYS A 82 1.49 2.64 18.97
C LYS A 82 2.94 3.15 18.93
N GLN A 83 3.35 3.72 17.80
CA GLN A 83 4.49 4.62 17.81
C GLN A 83 3.99 5.85 18.56
N ASN A 84 4.50 6.02 19.78
CA ASN A 84 4.29 7.20 20.62
C ASN A 84 5.14 8.35 20.11
#